data_AF-A0A2V1BS58-F1
#
_entry.id   AF-A0A2V1BS58-F1
#
_cell.length_a   1.000
_cell.length_b   1.000
_cell.length_c   1.000
_cell.angle_alpha   90.00
_cell.angle_beta   90.00
_cell.angle_gamma   90.00
#
_symmetry.space_group_name_H-M   'P 1'
#
loop_
_entity.id
_entity.type
_entity.pdbx_description
1 polymer ?
#
loop_
_entity_poly.entity_id
_entity_poly.type
_entity_poly.pdbx_seq_one_letter_code
_entity_poly.pdbx_strand_id
1 'polypeptide(L)'
;MFKNINLLALSLLSATALAAPTPAPQAGTGLNDPNYSWSVTGWSAGCARSGCYYDFNVTAPAYNDIPAFSAYCSGGPEGAPFKPCNVFDDLPGNRGVAAHLLEAETGTGAHIEVSLQWTDLEQTTYYNYTGNATSIYNQFVAPLQEFTITPSSAFGVA
;
A
#
# COMPACT_ATOMS: atom_id res chain seq x y z
N MET A 1 -36.33 -47.82 -53.70
CA MET A 1 -36.90 -46.53 -53.23
C MET A 1 -36.26 -46.21 -51.88
N PHE A 2 -35.56 -45.06 -51.79
CA PHE A 2 -35.28 -44.17 -50.65
C PHE A 2 -34.92 -44.78 -49.26
N LYS A 3 -33.95 -44.30 -48.47
CA LYS A 3 -33.20 -43.04 -48.47
C LYS A 3 -32.01 -43.15 -47.49
N ASN A 4 -30.97 -42.41 -47.81
CA ASN A 4 -29.77 -42.10 -47.04
C ASN A 4 -30.04 -41.79 -45.56
N ILE A 5 -29.21 -42.32 -44.66
CA ILE A 5 -29.05 -41.81 -43.29
C ILE A 5 -27.64 -41.21 -43.18
N ASN A 6 -27.63 -39.92 -42.86
CA ASN A 6 -26.47 -39.02 -42.85
C ASN A 6 -25.44 -39.40 -41.78
N LEU A 7 -24.17 -39.49 -42.18
CA LEU A 7 -23.02 -39.35 -41.29
C LEU A 7 -22.85 -37.87 -40.93
N LEU A 8 -23.13 -37.48 -39.69
CA LEU A 8 -22.62 -36.24 -39.10
C LEU A 8 -22.52 -36.42 -37.59
N ALA A 9 -21.40 -37.00 -37.13
CA ALA A 9 -21.00 -36.96 -35.74
C ALA A 9 -19.90 -35.90 -35.59
N LEU A 10 -20.28 -34.66 -35.28
CA LEU A 10 -19.36 -33.63 -34.80
C LEU A 10 -19.23 -33.80 -33.27
N SER A 11 -18.19 -34.49 -32.82
CA SER A 11 -17.79 -34.49 -31.41
C SER A 11 -16.89 -33.29 -31.12
N LEU A 12 -17.43 -32.34 -30.36
CA LEU A 12 -16.75 -31.14 -29.86
C LEU A 12 -15.53 -31.51 -29.02
N LEU A 13 -14.34 -31.04 -29.39
CA LEU A 13 -13.16 -31.07 -28.53
C LEU A 13 -13.31 -29.96 -27.46
N SER A 14 -13.68 -30.35 -26.25
CA SER A 14 -13.65 -29.48 -25.09
C SER A 14 -12.20 -29.23 -24.69
N ALA A 15 -11.62 -28.11 -25.10
CA ALA A 15 -10.34 -27.64 -24.59
C ALA A 15 -10.52 -27.19 -23.13
N THR A 16 -10.19 -28.07 -22.17
CA THR A 16 -10.03 -27.66 -20.78
C THR A 16 -8.75 -26.84 -20.67
N ALA A 17 -8.89 -25.51 -20.68
CA ALA A 17 -7.79 -24.64 -20.31
C ALA A 17 -7.46 -24.89 -18.83
N LEU A 18 -6.35 -25.60 -18.59
CA LEU A 18 -5.71 -25.65 -17.28
C LEU A 18 -5.20 -24.23 -17.00
N ALA A 19 -5.95 -23.45 -16.22
CA ALA A 19 -5.41 -22.24 -15.63
C ALA A 19 -4.22 -22.66 -14.76
N ALA A 20 -3.00 -22.36 -15.22
CA ALA A 20 -1.82 -22.55 -14.40
C ALA A 20 -2.01 -21.75 -13.09
N PRO A 21 -1.65 -22.30 -11.93
CA PRO A 21 -1.69 -21.54 -10.69
C PRO A 21 -0.79 -20.32 -10.87
N THR A 22 -1.37 -19.12 -10.75
CA THR A 22 -0.59 -17.88 -10.65
C THR A 22 0.35 -18.03 -9.44
N PRO A 23 1.66 -17.79 -9.59
CA PRO A 23 2.59 -17.79 -8.47
C PRO A 23 2.04 -16.89 -7.36
N ALA A 24 2.08 -17.37 -6.12
CA ALA A 24 1.66 -16.55 -4.99
C ALA A 24 2.59 -15.32 -4.91
N PRO A 25 2.02 -14.11 -4.75
CA PRO A 25 2.74 -12.90 -4.34
C PRO A 25 3.85 -13.16 -3.31
N GLN A 26 5.12 -13.19 -3.73
CA GLN A 26 6.24 -13.25 -2.78
C GLN A 26 6.68 -11.84 -2.42
N ALA A 27 5.96 -11.21 -1.49
CA ALA A 27 6.51 -10.09 -0.76
C ALA A 27 7.46 -10.63 0.31
N GLY A 28 8.77 -10.45 0.11
CA GLY A 28 9.76 -11.15 0.93
C GLY A 28 11.05 -10.38 1.09
N THR A 29 11.04 -9.26 1.82
CA THR A 29 12.11 -8.73 2.68
C THR A 29 11.55 -7.53 3.47
N GLY A 30 12.09 -7.18 4.64
CA GLY A 30 11.73 -5.92 5.36
C GLY A 30 10.41 -5.90 6.14
N LEU A 31 9.54 -6.90 6.02
CA LEU A 31 8.33 -7.00 6.86
C LEU A 31 8.67 -7.30 8.31
N ASN A 32 8.09 -6.53 9.22
CA ASN A 32 8.33 -6.60 10.67
C ASN A 32 9.82 -6.55 11.04
N ASP A 33 10.66 -5.97 10.15
CA ASP A 33 12.09 -5.87 10.36
C ASP A 33 12.41 -4.54 11.06
N PRO A 34 12.96 -4.56 12.29
CA PRO A 34 13.29 -3.33 12.99
C PRO A 34 14.39 -2.51 12.30
N ASN A 35 15.17 -3.10 11.38
CA ASN A 35 16.17 -2.38 10.60
C ASN A 35 15.56 -1.68 9.37
N TYR A 36 14.30 -1.98 9.03
CA TYR A 36 13.56 -1.30 7.98
C TYR A 36 12.33 -0.59 8.56
N SER A 37 12.54 0.66 8.96
CA SER A 37 11.50 1.53 9.49
C SER A 37 11.40 2.82 8.71
N TRP A 38 10.18 3.33 8.58
CA TRP A 38 9.89 4.62 7.98
C TRP A 38 9.87 5.68 9.06
N SER A 39 10.67 6.73 8.91
CA SER A 39 10.72 7.87 9.82
C SER A 39 9.60 8.84 9.50
N VAL A 40 8.72 9.10 10.47
CA VAL A 40 7.67 10.11 10.39
C VAL A 40 8.12 11.34 11.18
N THR A 41 8.15 12.49 10.51
CA THR A 41 8.52 13.76 11.13
C THR A 41 7.52 14.85 10.81
N GLY A 42 7.49 15.89 11.65
CA GLY A 42 6.54 16.98 11.52
C GLY A 42 5.09 16.52 11.66
N TRP A 43 4.84 15.46 12.43
CA TRP A 43 3.49 14.94 12.63
C TRP A 43 2.59 16.00 13.25
N SER A 44 1.51 16.29 12.55
CA SER A 44 0.45 17.22 12.96
C SER A 44 -0.88 16.56 12.65
N ALA A 45 -1.68 16.29 13.69
CA ALA A 45 -3.03 15.79 13.54
C ALA A 45 -4.00 16.54 14.44
N GLY A 46 -5.21 16.80 13.94
CA GLY A 46 -6.24 17.51 14.68
C GLY A 46 -7.63 17.24 14.15
N CYS A 47 -8.62 17.41 15.03
CA CYS A 47 -10.03 17.27 14.69
C CYS A 47 -10.72 18.62 14.71
N ALA A 48 -11.50 18.88 13.65
CA ALA A 48 -12.36 20.04 13.51
C ALA A 48 -13.79 19.60 13.18
N ARG A 49 -14.70 20.56 12.98
CA ARG A 49 -16.12 20.27 12.68
C ARG A 49 -16.33 19.37 11.46
N SER A 50 -15.38 19.34 10.53
CA SER A 50 -15.44 18.59 9.28
C SER A 50 -14.74 17.22 9.34
N GLY A 51 -14.19 16.83 10.50
CA GLY A 51 -13.49 15.56 10.71
C GLY A 51 -12.07 15.74 11.26
N CYS A 52 -11.35 14.62 11.37
CA CYS A 52 -9.97 14.58 11.81
C CYS A 52 -9.01 14.48 10.62
N TYR A 53 -7.91 15.22 10.68
CA TYR A 53 -6.96 15.39 9.59
C TYR A 53 -5.54 15.17 10.08
N TYR A 54 -4.64 14.93 9.12
CA TYR A 54 -3.23 14.74 9.36
C TYR A 54 -2.39 15.48 8.31
N ASP A 55 -1.18 15.83 8.71
CA ASP A 55 -0.08 16.24 7.86
C ASP A 55 1.26 15.81 8.48
N PHE A 56 2.17 15.27 7.66
CA PHE A 56 3.50 14.83 8.08
C PHE A 56 4.44 14.58 6.89
N ASN A 57 5.74 14.48 7.15
CA ASN A 57 6.72 13.93 6.23
C ASN A 57 7.05 12.49 6.62
N VAL A 58 7.28 11.63 5.62
CA VAL A 58 7.71 10.26 5.83
C VAL A 58 8.86 9.91 4.90
N THR A 59 9.89 9.28 5.45
CA THR A 59 11.09 8.89 4.70
C THR A 59 11.56 7.51 5.09
N ALA A 60 12.21 6.81 4.16
CA ALA A 60 12.95 5.59 4.45
C ALA A 60 14.16 5.47 3.53
N PRO A 61 15.29 4.96 4.03
CA PRO A 61 16.41 4.59 3.17
C PRO A 61 16.04 3.37 2.31
N ALA A 62 16.84 3.12 1.27
CA ALA A 62 16.76 1.88 0.52
C ALA A 62 17.13 0.70 1.44
N TYR A 63 16.48 -0.44 1.25
CA TYR A 63 16.68 -1.62 2.07
C TYR A 63 16.53 -2.89 1.24
N ASN A 64 17.63 -3.61 1.01
CA ASN A 64 17.69 -4.70 0.03
C ASN A 64 17.14 -4.21 -1.34
N ASP A 65 16.09 -4.85 -1.84
CA ASP A 65 15.43 -4.52 -3.12
C ASP A 65 14.30 -3.47 -2.97
N ILE A 66 14.12 -2.93 -1.77
CA ILE A 66 13.10 -1.91 -1.48
C ILE A 66 13.69 -0.51 -1.72
N PRO A 67 13.09 0.32 -2.59
CA PRO A 67 13.63 1.64 -2.91
C PRO A 67 13.53 2.59 -1.71
N ALA A 68 14.49 3.52 -1.63
CA ALA A 68 14.37 4.67 -0.75
C ALA A 68 13.17 5.53 -1.15
N PHE A 69 12.56 6.22 -0.19
CA PHE A 69 11.52 7.20 -0.47
C PHE A 69 11.52 8.37 0.50
N SER A 70 10.93 9.47 0.04
CA SER A 70 10.68 10.67 0.84
C SER A 70 9.39 11.31 0.33
N ALA A 71 8.41 11.54 1.19
CA ALA A 71 7.12 12.08 0.79
C ALA A 71 6.49 12.95 1.88
N TYR A 72 5.67 13.90 1.46
CA TYR A 72 4.76 14.64 2.32
C TYR A 72 3.33 14.13 2.16
N CYS A 73 2.73 13.74 3.28
CA CYS A 73 1.39 13.19 3.34
C CYS A 73 0.47 14.15 4.08
N SER A 74 -0.69 14.46 3.51
CA SER A 74 -1.74 15.17 4.22
C SER A 74 -3.12 14.75 3.72
N GLY A 75 -4.09 14.64 4.62
CA GLY A 75 -5.40 14.11 4.28
C GLY A 75 -6.38 14.05 5.44
N GLY A 76 -7.47 13.34 5.17
CA GLY A 76 -8.63 13.17 6.03
C GLY A 76 -9.92 13.12 5.20
N PRO A 77 -11.09 13.00 5.85
CA PRO A 77 -11.24 12.76 7.27
C PRO A 77 -10.73 11.36 7.69
N GLU A 78 -10.64 11.11 8.99
CA GLU A 78 -10.52 9.76 9.55
C GLU A 78 -11.54 8.80 8.90
N GLY A 79 -11.11 7.58 8.58
CA GLY A 79 -11.89 6.58 7.86
C GLY A 79 -11.96 6.75 6.35
N ALA A 80 -11.43 7.85 5.79
CA ALA A 80 -11.32 8.00 4.35
C ALA A 80 -10.33 6.99 3.75
N PRO A 81 -10.47 6.60 2.46
CA PRO A 81 -9.49 5.77 1.77
C PRO A 81 -8.09 6.41 1.70
N PHE A 82 -7.09 5.60 1.38
CA PHE A 82 -5.73 6.06 1.08
C PHE A 82 -5.73 7.25 0.12
N LYS A 83 -5.03 8.31 0.53
CA LYS A 83 -4.76 9.48 -0.30
C LYS A 83 -3.28 9.47 -0.72
N PRO A 84 -2.98 9.66 -2.02
CA PRO A 84 -1.60 9.80 -2.48
C PRO A 84 -0.88 10.97 -1.79
N CYS A 85 0.34 10.70 -1.35
CA CYS A 85 1.27 11.67 -0.82
C CYS A 85 2.08 12.32 -1.95
N ASN A 86 2.62 13.51 -1.68
CA ASN A 86 3.54 14.17 -2.60
C ASN A 86 4.95 13.58 -2.41
N VAL A 87 5.45 12.81 -3.38
CA VAL A 87 6.76 12.17 -3.29
C VAL A 87 7.84 13.11 -3.84
N PHE A 88 8.95 13.24 -3.12
CA PHE A 88 9.96 14.29 -3.34
C PHE A 88 11.14 13.89 -4.24
N ASP A 89 11.10 12.73 -4.88
CA ASP A 89 12.29 12.23 -5.58
C ASP A 89 12.47 12.70 -7.03
N ASP A 90 11.49 13.35 -7.68
CA ASP A 90 11.56 13.75 -9.10
C ASP A 90 12.01 12.62 -10.07
N LEU A 91 12.11 11.38 -9.60
CA LEU A 91 12.54 10.22 -10.37
C LEU A 91 11.36 9.68 -11.19
N PRO A 92 11.64 8.94 -12.28
CA PRO A 92 10.60 8.31 -13.07
C PRO A 92 9.67 7.48 -12.16
N GLY A 93 8.36 7.75 -12.26
CA GLY A 93 7.32 7.38 -11.30
C GLY A 93 6.98 5.90 -11.18
N ASN A 94 7.98 5.04 -10.97
CA ASN A 94 7.77 3.64 -10.62
C ASN A 94 7.49 3.45 -9.12
N ARG A 95 7.29 4.52 -8.35
CA ARG A 95 7.02 4.50 -6.91
C ARG A 95 5.94 5.50 -6.53
N GLY A 96 5.16 5.17 -5.50
CA GLY A 96 4.18 6.04 -4.89
C GLY A 96 4.09 5.81 -3.39
N VAL A 97 3.70 6.85 -2.66
CA VAL A 97 3.40 6.77 -1.23
C VAL A 97 1.96 7.23 -1.05
N ALA A 98 1.20 6.56 -0.21
CA ALA A 98 -0.14 6.98 0.18
C ALA A 98 -0.31 6.82 1.69
N ALA A 99 -1.23 7.59 2.27
CA ALA A 99 -1.57 7.46 3.68
C ALA A 99 -3.07 7.70 3.90
N HIS A 100 -3.58 7.27 5.05
CA HIS A 100 -4.88 7.70 5.58
C HIS A 100 -4.95 7.51 7.09
N LEU A 101 -5.88 8.24 7.73
CA LEU A 101 -6.23 8.01 9.12
C LEU A 101 -7.26 6.88 9.22
N LEU A 102 -6.94 5.87 10.01
CA LEU A 102 -7.84 4.77 10.33
C LEU A 102 -8.90 5.22 11.33
N GLU A 103 -10.13 4.72 11.19
CA GLU A 103 -11.13 4.87 12.25
C GLU A 103 -10.66 4.16 13.51
N ALA A 104 -10.80 4.80 14.66
CA ALA A 104 -10.49 4.18 15.94
C ALA A 104 -11.52 3.08 16.25
N GLU A 105 -11.16 1.81 16.07
CA GLU A 105 -12.02 0.69 16.49
C GLU A 105 -12.17 0.64 18.02
N THR A 106 -11.08 0.90 18.75
CA THR A 106 -11.06 1.05 20.21
C THR A 106 -9.88 1.94 20.62
N GLY A 107 -10.08 2.89 21.54
CA GLY A 107 -9.01 3.70 22.13
C GLY A 107 -9.08 5.18 21.79
N THR A 108 -8.02 5.91 22.13
CA THR A 108 -7.83 7.32 21.83
C THR A 108 -6.50 7.50 21.13
N GLY A 109 -6.47 8.31 20.07
CA GLY A 109 -5.25 8.59 19.33
C GLY A 109 -5.55 8.77 17.86
N ALA A 110 -4.54 9.24 17.13
CA ALA A 110 -4.57 9.34 15.70
C ALA A 110 -3.84 8.13 15.12
N HIS A 111 -4.61 7.22 14.52
CA HIS A 111 -4.12 5.97 13.95
C HIS A 111 -3.82 6.19 12.47
N ILE A 112 -2.54 6.18 12.10
CA ILE A 112 -2.12 6.40 10.72
C ILE A 112 -1.70 5.08 10.09
N GLU A 113 -2.12 4.87 8.85
CA GLU A 113 -1.56 3.83 7.98
C GLU A 113 -0.93 4.48 6.76
N VAL A 114 0.25 3.97 6.40
CA VAL A 114 1.05 4.43 5.25
C VAL A 114 1.30 3.24 4.34
N SER A 115 1.24 3.48 3.04
CA SER A 115 1.53 2.51 2.00
C SER A 115 2.64 3.03 1.11
N LEU A 116 3.68 2.21 0.92
CA LEU A 116 4.71 2.39 -0.09
C LEU A 116 4.43 1.39 -1.22
N GLN A 117 4.33 1.87 -2.45
CA GLN A 117 4.16 1.04 -3.62
C GLN A 117 5.24 1.31 -4.65
N TRP A 118 5.74 0.28 -5.32
CA TRP A 118 6.65 0.44 -6.45
C TRP A 118 6.56 -0.71 -7.45
N THR A 119 7.10 -0.49 -8.64
CA THR A 119 7.31 -1.55 -9.64
C THR A 119 8.80 -1.76 -9.84
N ASP A 120 9.25 -2.98 -9.60
CA ASP A 120 10.55 -3.46 -10.05
C ASP A 120 10.47 -3.70 -11.56
N LEU A 121 11.16 -2.87 -12.32
CA LEU A 121 11.13 -2.91 -13.79
C LEU A 121 11.98 -4.05 -14.37
N GLU A 122 12.93 -4.60 -13.60
CA GLU A 122 13.73 -5.74 -14.04
C GLU A 122 12.93 -7.03 -13.90
N GLN A 123 12.22 -7.17 -12.78
CA GLN A 123 11.41 -8.35 -12.49
C GLN A 123 9.96 -8.23 -13.01
N THR A 124 9.54 -7.03 -13.44
CA THR A 124 8.15 -6.69 -13.81
C THR A 124 7.17 -6.94 -12.65
N THR A 125 7.65 -6.80 -11.41
CA THR A 125 6.88 -7.09 -10.20
C THR A 125 6.43 -5.80 -9.53
N TYR A 126 5.12 -5.66 -9.31
CA TYR A 126 4.55 -4.63 -8.46
C TYR A 126 4.65 -5.06 -6.99
N TYR A 127 5.02 -4.14 -6.11
CA TYR A 127 5.02 -4.34 -4.66
C TYR A 127 4.22 -3.24 -3.96
N ASN A 128 3.55 -3.62 -2.88
CA ASN A 128 2.90 -2.71 -1.95
C ASN A 128 3.19 -3.14 -0.52
N TYR A 129 3.79 -2.25 0.25
CA TYR A 129 4.11 -2.43 1.66
C TYR A 129 3.25 -1.46 2.46
N THR A 130 2.65 -1.95 3.54
CA THR A 130 1.86 -1.13 4.46
C THR A 130 2.40 -1.25 5.87
N GLY A 131 2.33 -0.15 6.60
CA GLY A 131 2.66 -0.09 8.02
C GLY A 131 1.78 0.94 8.69
N ASN A 132 1.53 0.74 9.98
CA ASN A 132 0.71 1.63 10.79
C ASN A 132 1.42 2.04 12.07
N ALA A 133 0.95 3.14 12.65
CA ALA A 133 1.35 3.60 13.96
C ALA A 133 0.20 4.37 14.62
N THR A 134 0.27 4.50 15.94
CA THR A 134 -0.63 5.35 16.71
C THR A 134 0.16 6.50 17.32
N SER A 135 -0.33 7.71 17.09
CA SER A 135 0.20 8.94 17.69
C SER A 135 -0.93 9.75 18.34
N ILE A 136 -0.65 10.97 18.79
CA ILE A 136 -1.63 11.86 19.39
C ILE A 136 -2.16 12.88 18.38
N TYR A 137 -3.40 13.35 18.60
CA TYR A 137 -3.92 14.57 17.98
C TYR A 137 -3.28 15.80 18.63
N ASN A 138 -2.19 16.30 18.06
CA ASN A 138 -1.33 17.31 18.68
C ASN A 138 -1.58 18.76 18.24
N GLN A 139 -2.29 19.04 17.13
CA GLN A 139 -2.39 20.37 16.50
C GLN A 139 -2.70 21.55 17.45
N PHE A 140 -3.37 21.30 18.59
CA PHE A 140 -3.74 22.32 19.56
C PHE A 140 -3.22 22.08 20.98
N VAL A 141 -2.52 20.96 21.23
CA VAL A 141 -2.24 20.46 22.59
C VAL A 141 -0.80 20.03 22.81
N ALA A 142 -0.01 19.83 21.75
CA ALA A 142 1.38 19.42 21.86
C ALA A 142 2.21 19.90 20.65
N PRO A 143 3.55 19.97 20.76
CA PRO A 143 4.43 20.20 19.61
C PRO A 143 4.27 19.15 18.51
N LEU A 144 4.89 19.39 17.36
CA LEU A 144 5.03 18.38 16.30
C LEU A 144 5.69 17.11 16.86
N GLN A 145 5.17 15.95 16.48
CA GLN A 145 5.68 14.66 16.93
C GLN A 145 6.57 14.02 15.88
N GLU A 146 7.39 13.07 16.33
CA GLU A 146 8.21 12.21 15.48
C GLU A 146 8.08 10.77 15.99
N PHE A 147 8.01 9.82 15.08
CA PHE A 147 7.94 8.40 15.40
C PHE A 147 8.34 7.56 14.18
N THR A 148 8.42 6.25 14.35
CA THR A 148 8.71 5.33 13.26
C THR A 148 7.53 4.40 12.98
N ILE A 149 7.42 3.97 11.73
CA ILE A 149 6.49 2.95 11.27
C ILE A 149 7.32 1.76 10.77
N THR A 150 7.04 0.57 11.26
CA THR A 150 7.60 -0.67 10.67
C THR A 150 6.54 -1.30 9.77
N PRO A 151 6.85 -1.61 8.50
CA PRO A 151 5.91 -2.27 7.61
C PRO A 151 5.51 -3.63 8.16
N SER A 152 4.21 -3.88 8.26
CA SER A 152 3.66 -5.09 8.88
C SER A 152 3.03 -6.04 7.87
N SER A 153 2.63 -5.53 6.69
CA SER A 153 2.10 -6.36 5.61
C SER A 153 2.61 -5.90 4.25
N ALA A 154 2.73 -6.84 3.32
CA ALA A 154 3.02 -6.54 1.94
C ALA A 154 2.43 -7.58 1.01
N PHE A 155 2.19 -7.17 -0.23
CA PHE A 155 1.87 -8.06 -1.33
C PHE A 155 2.66 -7.64 -2.57
N GLY A 156 2.93 -8.61 -3.46
CA GLY A 156 3.56 -8.33 -4.75
C GLY A 156 2.89 -9.09 -5.89
N VAL A 157 2.83 -8.53 -7.08
CA VAL A 157 2.21 -9.17 -8.25
C VAL A 157 3.19 -9.12 -9.42
N ALA A 158 3.48 -10.27 -10.01
CA ALA A 158 4.37 -10.44 -11.16
C ALA A 158 3.57 -10.98 -12.36
#